data_AF-A0A8J3DDK8-F1
#
_entry.id   AF-A0A8J3DDK8-F1
#
_cell.length_a   1.000
_cell.length_b   1.000
_cell.length_c   1.000
_cell.angle_alpha   90.00
_cell.angle_beta   90.00
_cell.angle_gamma   90.00
#
_symmetry.space_group_name_H-M   'P 1'
#
loop_
_entity.id
_entity.type
_entity.pdbx_description
1 polymer ?
#
loop_
_entity_poly.entity_id
_entity_poly.type
_entity_poly.pdbx_seq_one_letter_code
_entity_poly.pdbx_strand_id
1 'polypeptide(L)'
;MSEESPTLRYSKDDWDEIRLSFATSLMVDTNLLSLSQNLEIDEWPIKGAGETPSKYIDFTWEELQELPGLADRNERIDLLVHILRETQAFDDPFGDMVATVDAHASVDRTLEKNINRLKIPQDFPMSLSGLSPDTISFCQNEDIRSLKDFGHFAQNMAQNIIIGGDFRALLNALTTEDQQTLAKYIPFRPGSLGLHLAECIGLLLNQLSDVEKCSLLKRFGYSNLSSAQESKARLSKEQVSQLEDILQTKMKEICSYFPDQYRQLAGDIKGGKTLERVFMVVDEPERECICSHITSRYLKENAVTDLPTPEVKRGGFFSRIFGRK
;
A
#
# COMPACT_ATOMS: atom_id res chain seq x y z
N MET A 1 -54.52 -3.49 24.67
CA MET A 1 -54.12 -3.25 23.28
C MET A 1 -52.67 -2.81 23.35
N SER A 2 -51.76 -3.75 23.16
CA SER A 2 -50.33 -3.45 23.17
C SER A 2 -50.01 -2.84 21.82
N GLU A 3 -49.65 -1.56 21.80
CA GLU A 3 -49.09 -0.91 20.61
C GLU A 3 -47.77 -1.63 20.28
N GLU A 4 -47.75 -2.35 19.17
CA GLU A 4 -46.51 -2.83 18.57
C GLU A 4 -45.67 -1.60 18.25
N SER A 5 -44.54 -1.44 18.96
CA SER A 5 -43.55 -0.44 18.60
C SER A 5 -43.07 -0.73 17.18
N PRO A 6 -43.16 0.22 16.23
CA PRO A 6 -42.78 -0.06 14.85
C PRO A 6 -41.28 -0.37 14.82
N THR A 7 -40.96 -1.61 14.46
CA THR A 7 -39.61 -2.05 14.17
C THR A 7 -39.10 -1.27 12.96
N LEU A 8 -37.96 -0.59 13.11
CA LEU A 8 -37.27 0.08 12.01
C LEU A 8 -37.06 -0.90 10.86
N ARG A 9 -37.46 -0.50 9.65
CA ARG A 9 -37.31 -1.29 8.44
C ARG A 9 -35.84 -1.39 8.01
N TYR A 10 -35.06 -0.34 8.28
CA TYR A 10 -33.64 -0.26 7.96
C TYR A 10 -32.78 -0.21 9.22
N SER A 11 -31.55 -0.70 9.09
CA SER A 11 -30.55 -0.79 10.15
C SER A 11 -29.49 0.30 10.05
N LYS A 12 -28.63 0.36 11.06
CA LYS A 12 -27.41 1.18 11.05
C LYS A 12 -26.54 0.93 9.82
N ASP A 13 -26.36 -0.34 9.45
CA ASP A 13 -25.52 -0.71 8.33
C ASP A 13 -26.12 -0.23 7.00
N ASP A 14 -27.45 -0.29 6.85
CA ASP A 14 -28.15 0.24 5.68
C ASP A 14 -27.99 1.76 5.53
N TRP A 15 -27.95 2.49 6.66
CA TRP A 15 -27.73 3.93 6.68
C TRP A 15 -26.30 4.33 6.36
N ASP A 16 -25.32 3.62 6.93
CA ASP A 16 -23.91 3.90 6.68
C ASP A 16 -23.54 3.64 5.21
N GLU A 17 -24.10 2.60 4.60
CA GLU A 17 -23.96 2.33 3.18
C GLU A 17 -24.52 3.47 2.31
N ILE A 18 -25.79 3.82 2.53
CA ILE A 18 -26.47 4.79 1.66
C ILE A 18 -25.90 6.20 1.84
N ARG A 19 -25.54 6.61 3.07
CA ARG A 19 -25.03 7.97 3.32
C ARG A 19 -23.65 8.20 2.71
N LEU A 20 -22.79 7.17 2.67
CA LEU A 20 -21.47 7.24 2.00
C LEU A 20 -21.61 7.31 0.49
N SER A 21 -22.52 6.51 -0.09
CA SER A 21 -22.79 6.54 -1.53
C SER A 21 -23.36 7.90 -1.97
N PHE A 22 -24.34 8.41 -1.21
CA PHE A 22 -25.01 9.66 -1.53
C PHE A 22 -24.14 10.91 -1.37
N ALA A 23 -23.08 10.85 -0.56
CA ALA A 23 -22.14 11.97 -0.39
C ALA A 23 -21.45 12.40 -1.70
N THR A 24 -21.32 11.48 -2.66
CA THR A 24 -20.79 11.76 -4.00
C THR A 24 -21.86 11.83 -5.10
N SER A 25 -23.14 11.70 -4.72
CA SER A 25 -24.26 11.74 -5.67
C SER A 25 -24.48 13.14 -6.22
N LEU A 26 -24.81 13.23 -7.52
CA LEU A 26 -25.27 14.49 -8.13
C LEU A 26 -26.59 14.99 -7.52
N MET A 27 -27.34 14.11 -6.86
CA MET A 27 -28.64 14.41 -6.25
C MET A 27 -28.54 14.83 -4.78
N VAL A 28 -27.34 14.94 -4.22
CA VAL A 28 -27.12 15.19 -2.77
C VAL A 28 -27.72 16.50 -2.27
N ASP A 29 -27.80 17.52 -3.12
CA ASP A 29 -28.42 18.82 -2.80
C ASP A 29 -29.81 18.99 -3.40
N THR A 30 -30.40 17.91 -3.94
CA THR A 30 -31.77 17.92 -4.45
C THR A 30 -32.75 17.79 -3.29
N ASN A 31 -33.83 18.57 -3.33
CA ASN A 31 -34.82 18.57 -2.27
C ASN A 31 -35.49 17.19 -2.13
N LEU A 32 -35.59 16.66 -0.90
CA LEU A 32 -36.16 15.35 -0.60
C LEU A 32 -37.62 15.22 -1.06
N LEU A 33 -38.40 16.32 -1.02
CA LEU A 33 -39.76 16.33 -1.54
C LEU A 33 -39.79 16.07 -3.06
N SER A 34 -38.87 16.70 -3.80
CA SER A 34 -38.77 16.51 -5.25
C SER A 34 -38.30 15.09 -5.58
N LEU A 35 -37.37 14.55 -4.79
CA LEU A 35 -36.89 13.16 -4.95
C LEU A 35 -38.04 12.16 -4.70
N SER A 36 -38.78 12.32 -3.60
CA SER A 36 -39.90 11.42 -3.30
C SER A 36 -41.00 11.47 -4.36
N GLN A 37 -41.30 12.67 -4.89
CA GLN A 37 -42.29 12.84 -5.97
C GLN A 37 -41.85 12.19 -7.28
N ASN A 38 -40.58 12.33 -7.65
CA ASN A 38 -40.03 11.71 -8.87
C ASN A 38 -40.03 10.18 -8.81
N LEU A 39 -39.90 9.62 -7.60
CA LEU A 39 -39.92 8.18 -7.35
C LEU A 39 -41.32 7.62 -7.10
N GLU A 40 -42.36 8.46 -7.09
CA GLU A 40 -43.75 8.09 -6.77
C GLU A 40 -43.90 7.39 -5.40
N ILE A 41 -43.06 7.76 -4.42
CA ILE A 41 -43.09 7.26 -3.04
C ILE A 41 -43.68 8.32 -2.07
N ASP A 42 -43.88 7.93 -0.81
CA ASP A 42 -44.47 8.78 0.22
C ASP A 42 -43.73 10.12 0.37
N GLU A 43 -44.53 11.18 0.53
CA GLU A 43 -44.03 12.56 0.58
C GLU A 43 -43.16 12.81 1.82
N TRP A 44 -41.98 13.46 1.63
CA TRP A 44 -41.15 13.87 2.75
C TRP A 44 -41.91 14.82 3.70
N PRO A 45 -42.09 14.48 4.99
CA PRO A 45 -43.04 15.17 5.87
C PRO A 45 -42.54 16.49 6.45
N ILE A 46 -41.24 16.78 6.32
CA ILE A 46 -40.63 18.03 6.81
C ILE A 46 -40.56 19.03 5.67
N LYS A 47 -41.10 20.23 5.88
CA LYS A 47 -41.16 21.28 4.86
C LYS A 47 -39.98 22.23 5.00
N GLY A 48 -39.30 22.49 3.88
CA GLY A 48 -38.24 23.50 3.82
C GLY A 48 -37.40 23.34 2.56
N ALA A 49 -36.85 24.45 2.05
CA ALA A 49 -35.96 24.41 0.89
C ALA A 49 -34.64 23.68 1.20
N GLY A 50 -34.20 23.69 2.46
CA GLY A 50 -32.99 22.99 2.94
C GLY A 50 -33.20 21.54 3.36
N GLU A 51 -34.35 20.93 3.06
CA GLU A 51 -34.60 19.51 3.31
C GLU A 51 -34.00 18.68 2.17
N THR A 52 -32.67 18.54 2.18
CA THR A 52 -31.86 17.82 1.16
C THR A 52 -31.11 16.64 1.80
N PRO A 53 -30.67 15.64 1.03
CA PRO A 53 -29.80 14.58 1.54
C PRO A 53 -28.56 15.10 2.28
N SER A 54 -27.89 16.15 1.75
CA SER A 54 -26.72 16.79 2.37
C SER A 54 -26.93 17.24 3.82
N LYS A 55 -28.16 17.59 4.19
CA LYS A 55 -28.51 17.94 5.57
C LYS A 55 -28.39 16.75 6.53
N TYR A 56 -28.55 15.52 6.07
CA TYR A 56 -28.70 14.33 6.90
C TYR A 56 -27.50 13.38 6.85
N ILE A 57 -26.86 13.24 5.68
CA ILE A 57 -25.85 12.20 5.43
C ILE A 57 -24.56 12.35 6.26
N ASP A 58 -24.31 13.51 6.88
CA ASP A 58 -23.15 13.73 7.75
C ASP A 58 -23.35 13.16 9.18
N PHE A 59 -24.60 12.83 9.55
CA PHE A 59 -24.91 12.25 10.85
C PHE A 59 -24.72 10.72 10.84
N THR A 60 -24.20 10.20 11.95
CA THR A 60 -24.23 8.76 12.23
C THR A 60 -25.67 8.28 12.48
N TRP A 61 -25.91 6.96 12.47
CA TRP A 61 -27.24 6.42 12.70
C TRP A 61 -27.83 6.86 14.05
N GLU A 62 -27.01 6.83 15.10
CA GLU A 62 -27.41 7.26 16.44
C GLU A 62 -27.72 8.76 16.49
N GLU A 63 -26.90 9.60 15.85
CA GLU A 63 -27.14 11.05 15.78
C GLU A 63 -28.37 11.41 14.94
N LEU A 64 -28.63 10.66 13.86
CA LEU A 64 -29.80 10.85 13.00
C LEU A 64 -31.10 10.64 13.79
N GLN A 65 -31.10 9.67 14.70
CA GLN A 65 -32.22 9.37 15.60
C GLN A 65 -32.47 10.46 16.64
N GLU A 66 -31.50 11.34 16.89
CA GLU A 66 -31.62 12.44 17.84
C GLU A 66 -32.02 13.77 17.16
N LEU A 67 -32.08 13.82 15.83
CA LEU A 67 -32.37 15.06 15.11
C LEU A 67 -33.78 15.58 15.35
N PRO A 68 -33.95 16.90 15.55
CA PRO A 68 -35.28 17.53 15.62
C PRO A 68 -36.10 17.24 14.37
N GLY A 69 -37.26 16.60 14.57
CA GLY A 69 -38.16 16.19 13.48
C GLY A 69 -38.04 14.73 13.05
N LEU A 70 -36.97 14.03 13.45
CA LEU A 70 -36.77 12.58 13.28
C LEU A 70 -36.76 11.82 14.62
N ALA A 71 -36.43 12.49 15.72
CA ALA A 71 -36.51 11.93 17.07
C ALA A 71 -37.90 11.36 17.36
N ASP A 72 -37.93 10.16 17.94
CA ASP A 72 -39.13 9.35 18.23
C ASP A 72 -40.02 9.06 17.01
N ARG A 73 -39.49 9.19 15.79
CA ARG A 73 -40.20 9.04 14.52
C ARG A 73 -39.46 8.11 13.56
N ASN A 74 -39.36 6.84 13.97
CA ASN A 74 -38.70 5.77 13.20
C ASN A 74 -39.19 5.68 11.75
N GLU A 75 -40.48 5.93 11.51
CA GLU A 75 -41.09 5.91 10.17
C GLU A 75 -40.47 6.94 9.22
N ARG A 76 -39.98 8.07 9.74
CA ARG A 76 -39.35 9.13 8.94
C ARG A 76 -37.91 8.81 8.59
N ILE A 77 -37.22 8.14 9.50
CA ILE A 77 -35.87 7.64 9.25
C ILE A 77 -35.96 6.56 8.17
N ASP A 78 -36.91 5.63 8.30
CA ASP A 78 -37.12 4.60 7.29
C ASP A 78 -37.47 5.20 5.92
N LEU A 79 -38.31 6.22 5.88
CA LEU A 79 -38.64 6.93 4.65
C LEU A 79 -37.42 7.65 4.05
N LEU A 80 -36.57 8.27 4.87
CA LEU A 80 -35.34 8.91 4.40
C LEU A 80 -34.43 7.90 3.72
N VAL A 81 -34.13 6.79 4.41
CA VAL A 81 -33.29 5.72 3.86
C VAL A 81 -33.89 5.16 2.57
N HIS A 82 -35.22 4.98 2.53
CA HIS A 82 -35.92 4.48 1.35
C HIS A 82 -35.81 5.44 0.16
N ILE A 83 -36.06 6.75 0.36
CA ILE A 83 -35.94 7.76 -0.69
C ILE A 83 -34.54 7.73 -1.30
N LEU A 84 -33.49 7.69 -0.46
CA LEU A 84 -32.11 7.69 -0.95
C LEU A 84 -31.77 6.40 -1.70
N ARG A 85 -32.16 5.23 -1.18
CA ARG A 85 -31.91 3.94 -1.85
C ARG A 85 -32.58 3.86 -3.21
N GLU A 86 -33.86 4.22 -3.31
CA GLU A 86 -34.57 4.21 -4.58
C GLU A 86 -34.03 5.26 -5.56
N THR A 87 -33.60 6.43 -5.06
CA THR A 87 -32.96 7.45 -5.91
C THR A 87 -31.64 6.91 -6.48
N GLN A 88 -30.84 6.23 -5.67
CA GLN A 88 -29.59 5.61 -6.13
C GLN A 88 -29.85 4.48 -7.12
N ALA A 89 -30.81 3.60 -6.85
CA ALA A 89 -31.18 2.50 -7.75
C ALA A 89 -31.73 3.00 -9.09
N PHE A 90 -32.39 4.17 -9.10
CA PHE A 90 -32.88 4.81 -10.31
C PHE A 90 -31.74 5.47 -11.13
N ASP A 91 -30.70 5.99 -10.46
CA ASP A 91 -29.51 6.57 -11.10
C ASP A 91 -28.54 5.50 -11.64
N ASP A 92 -28.50 4.31 -11.02
CA ASP A 92 -27.73 3.14 -11.48
C ASP A 92 -28.56 1.83 -11.45
N PRO A 93 -29.40 1.57 -12.47
CA PRO A 93 -30.36 0.46 -12.50
C PRO A 93 -29.75 -0.94 -12.59
N PHE A 94 -28.41 -1.05 -12.59
CA PHE A 94 -27.68 -2.33 -12.64
C PHE A 94 -26.67 -2.54 -11.50
N GLY A 95 -26.63 -1.64 -10.49
CA GLY A 95 -25.60 -1.65 -9.44
C GLY A 95 -25.60 -2.89 -8.53
N ASP A 96 -26.76 -3.35 -8.09
CA ASP A 96 -26.84 -4.27 -6.92
C ASP A 96 -26.48 -5.74 -7.21
N MET A 97 -26.50 -6.19 -8.46
CA MET A 97 -26.17 -7.59 -8.80
C MET A 97 -24.75 -7.79 -9.36
N VAL A 98 -24.04 -6.67 -9.59
CA VAL A 98 -22.68 -6.64 -10.15
C VAL A 98 -21.67 -6.15 -9.10
N ALA A 99 -22.04 -5.20 -8.22
CA ALA A 99 -21.08 -4.51 -7.37
C ALA A 99 -20.34 -5.38 -6.34
N THR A 100 -20.98 -6.31 -5.64
CA THR A 100 -20.32 -7.06 -4.55
C THR A 100 -19.46 -8.23 -5.02
N VAL A 101 -19.77 -8.84 -6.17
CA VAL A 101 -18.96 -9.94 -6.72
C VAL A 101 -17.90 -9.40 -7.69
N ASP A 102 -18.19 -8.34 -8.45
CA ASP A 102 -17.21 -7.74 -9.37
C ASP A 102 -16.30 -6.69 -8.72
N ALA A 103 -16.63 -6.02 -7.61
CA ALA A 103 -15.66 -5.10 -6.98
C ALA A 103 -14.44 -5.85 -6.39
N HIS A 104 -14.66 -6.94 -5.66
CA HIS A 104 -13.57 -7.75 -5.12
C HIS A 104 -12.82 -8.53 -6.21
N ALA A 105 -13.54 -9.08 -7.20
CA ALA A 105 -12.92 -9.78 -8.34
C ALA A 105 -12.23 -8.84 -9.35
N SER A 106 -12.67 -7.59 -9.49
CA SER A 106 -12.02 -6.58 -10.36
C SER A 106 -10.78 -5.98 -9.72
N VAL A 107 -10.76 -5.77 -8.40
CA VAL A 107 -9.55 -5.36 -7.66
C VAL A 107 -8.50 -6.48 -7.72
N ASP A 108 -8.90 -7.74 -7.53
CA ASP A 108 -8.02 -8.92 -7.68
C ASP A 108 -7.37 -8.98 -9.07
N ARG A 109 -8.18 -8.97 -10.13
CA ARG A 109 -7.67 -8.97 -11.51
C ARG A 109 -6.81 -7.75 -11.82
N THR A 110 -7.08 -6.60 -11.22
CA THR A 110 -6.32 -5.37 -11.46
C THR A 110 -4.96 -5.44 -10.78
N LEU A 111 -4.92 -5.78 -9.49
CA LEU A 111 -3.70 -5.89 -8.71
C LEU A 111 -2.76 -6.96 -9.31
N GLU A 112 -3.27 -8.15 -9.57
CA GLU A 112 -2.48 -9.24 -10.13
C GLU A 112 -1.97 -8.91 -11.54
N LYS A 113 -2.83 -8.32 -12.39
CA LYS A 113 -2.44 -7.86 -13.73
C LYS A 113 -1.34 -6.81 -13.67
N ASN A 114 -1.42 -5.86 -12.76
CA ASN A 114 -0.44 -4.79 -12.60
C ASN A 114 0.91 -5.33 -12.09
N ILE A 115 0.90 -6.17 -11.05
CA ILE A 115 2.10 -6.86 -10.54
C ILE A 115 2.79 -7.64 -11.66
N ASN A 116 2.02 -8.40 -12.44
CA ASN A 116 2.54 -9.16 -13.58
C ASN A 116 3.08 -8.25 -14.69
N ARG A 117 2.40 -7.15 -15.01
CA ARG A 117 2.85 -6.16 -16.01
C ARG A 117 4.17 -5.50 -15.61
N LEU A 118 4.31 -5.15 -14.33
CA LEU A 118 5.52 -4.57 -13.75
C LEU A 118 6.62 -5.62 -13.50
N LYS A 119 6.34 -6.90 -13.71
CA LYS A 119 7.23 -8.05 -13.42
C LYS A 119 7.70 -8.10 -11.97
N ILE A 120 6.85 -7.67 -11.04
CA ILE A 120 7.15 -7.73 -9.61
C ILE A 120 6.93 -9.18 -9.15
N PRO A 121 7.93 -9.85 -8.54
CA PRO A 121 7.75 -11.19 -8.01
C PRO A 121 6.74 -11.20 -6.86
N GLN A 122 5.75 -12.09 -6.94
CA GLN A 122 4.71 -12.22 -5.91
C GLN A 122 5.25 -12.77 -4.58
N ASP A 123 6.36 -13.50 -4.62
CA ASP A 123 7.08 -14.05 -3.47
C ASP A 123 7.99 -13.03 -2.77
N PHE A 124 7.96 -11.75 -3.18
CA PHE A 124 8.72 -10.70 -2.52
C PHE A 124 8.35 -10.60 -1.04
N PRO A 125 9.31 -10.78 -0.11
CA PRO A 125 9.02 -10.83 1.32
C PRO A 125 8.71 -9.44 1.87
N MET A 126 7.59 -9.32 2.60
CA MET A 126 7.18 -8.05 3.21
C MET A 126 8.22 -7.54 4.21
N SER A 127 9.00 -8.42 4.84
CA SER A 127 10.10 -8.05 5.74
C SER A 127 11.25 -7.30 5.07
N LEU A 128 11.35 -7.32 3.73
CA LEU A 128 12.32 -6.55 2.96
C LEU A 128 11.71 -5.28 2.33
N SER A 129 10.44 -5.00 2.59
CA SER A 129 9.81 -3.76 2.16
C SER A 129 10.28 -2.54 2.97
N GLY A 130 10.06 -1.36 2.42
CA GLY A 130 10.25 -0.06 3.07
C GLY A 130 9.09 0.36 3.96
N LEU A 131 8.22 -0.57 4.37
CA LEU A 131 7.14 -0.28 5.32
C LEU A 131 7.70 0.03 6.71
N SER A 132 6.93 0.77 7.50
CA SER A 132 7.27 1.10 8.88
C SER A 132 7.33 -0.15 9.76
N PRO A 133 8.11 -0.11 10.86
CA PRO A 133 8.21 -1.25 11.78
C PRO A 133 6.86 -1.73 12.32
N ASP A 134 5.93 -0.81 12.57
CA ASP A 134 4.58 -1.13 13.06
C ASP A 134 3.79 -1.89 12.00
N THR A 135 3.84 -1.44 10.74
CA THR A 135 3.19 -2.12 9.62
C THR A 135 3.82 -3.48 9.31
N ILE A 136 5.15 -3.61 9.42
CA ILE A 136 5.82 -4.92 9.31
C ILE A 136 5.36 -5.86 10.42
N SER A 137 5.24 -5.37 11.66
CA SER A 137 4.76 -6.16 12.80
C SER A 137 3.31 -6.60 12.63
N PHE A 138 2.46 -5.70 12.12
CA PHE A 138 1.09 -6.03 11.72
C PHE A 138 1.08 -7.15 10.66
N CYS A 139 1.84 -7.00 9.58
CA CYS A 139 1.94 -8.03 8.54
C CYS A 139 2.38 -9.38 9.11
N GLN A 140 3.34 -9.41 10.04
CA GLN A 140 3.77 -10.65 10.68
C GLN A 140 2.68 -11.30 11.54
N ASN A 141 1.93 -10.50 12.29
CA ASN A 141 0.85 -10.99 13.15
C ASN A 141 -0.32 -11.57 12.34
N GLU A 142 -0.60 -10.98 11.18
CA GLU A 142 -1.63 -11.42 10.23
C GLU A 142 -1.12 -12.47 9.23
N ASP A 143 0.09 -13.02 9.43
CA ASP A 143 0.77 -14.00 8.55
C ASP A 143 0.93 -13.53 7.08
N ILE A 144 0.99 -12.22 6.86
CA ILE A 144 1.26 -11.56 5.59
C ILE A 144 2.78 -11.56 5.33
N ARG A 145 3.30 -12.65 4.75
CA ARG A 145 4.76 -12.81 4.57
C ARG A 145 5.28 -12.31 3.24
N SER A 146 4.47 -12.39 2.19
CA SER A 146 4.84 -12.03 0.83
C SER A 146 3.92 -10.99 0.21
N LEU A 147 4.31 -10.42 -0.93
CA LEU A 147 3.47 -9.52 -1.71
C LEU A 147 2.18 -10.20 -2.18
N LYS A 148 2.22 -11.52 -2.41
CA LYS A 148 1.04 -12.34 -2.69
C LYS A 148 0.08 -12.33 -1.51
N ASP A 149 0.58 -12.63 -0.32
CA ASP A 149 -0.22 -12.65 0.91
C ASP A 149 -0.79 -11.26 1.19
N PHE A 150 0.00 -10.22 0.92
CA PHE A 150 -0.42 -8.82 1.05
C PHE A 150 -1.62 -8.51 0.14
N GLY A 151 -1.57 -8.93 -1.12
CA GLY A 151 -2.68 -8.79 -2.05
C GLY A 151 -3.93 -9.54 -1.59
N HIS A 152 -3.77 -10.80 -1.17
CA HIS A 152 -4.87 -11.61 -0.65
C HIS A 152 -5.48 -11.06 0.65
N PHE A 153 -4.66 -10.51 1.55
CA PHE A 153 -5.15 -9.87 2.76
C PHE A 153 -5.96 -8.62 2.44
N ALA A 154 -5.45 -7.76 1.56
CA ALA A 154 -6.15 -6.55 1.12
C ALA A 154 -7.52 -6.84 0.50
N GLN A 155 -7.68 -7.99 -0.16
CA GLN A 155 -8.96 -8.44 -0.74
C GLN A 155 -10.00 -8.81 0.31
N ASN A 156 -9.57 -9.46 1.39
CA ASN A 156 -10.42 -9.98 2.46
C ASN A 156 -10.54 -9.00 3.64
N MET A 157 -9.99 -7.80 3.47
CA MET A 157 -9.96 -6.79 4.51
C MET A 157 -11.38 -6.31 4.82
N ALA A 158 -11.84 -6.53 6.05
CA ALA A 158 -13.06 -5.89 6.54
C ALA A 158 -12.83 -4.38 6.69
N GLN A 159 -13.85 -3.56 6.39
CA GLN A 159 -13.77 -2.09 6.45
C GLN A 159 -13.40 -1.53 7.85
N ASN A 160 -13.45 -2.37 8.88
CA ASN A 160 -13.14 -2.03 10.27
C ASN A 160 -11.68 -2.28 10.69
N ILE A 161 -10.83 -2.84 9.83
CA ILE A 161 -9.42 -3.07 10.16
C ILE A 161 -8.66 -1.74 10.01
N ILE A 162 -8.16 -1.19 11.13
CA ILE A 162 -7.28 -0.03 11.10
C ILE A 162 -5.92 -0.48 10.56
N ILE A 163 -5.60 -0.05 9.35
CA ILE A 163 -4.30 -0.32 8.72
C ILE A 163 -3.44 0.95 8.73
N GLY A 164 -2.13 0.78 8.90
CA GLY A 164 -1.13 1.84 8.75
C GLY A 164 -1.20 2.55 7.38
N GLY A 165 -0.93 3.86 7.38
CA GLY A 165 -1.02 4.67 6.17
C GLY A 165 -0.08 4.24 5.04
N ASP A 166 1.07 3.65 5.38
CA ASP A 166 2.05 3.11 4.43
C ASP A 166 1.60 1.82 3.74
N PHE A 167 0.89 0.92 4.43
CA PHE A 167 0.26 -0.25 3.82
C PHE A 167 -0.78 0.19 2.79
N ARG A 168 -1.67 1.12 3.16
CA ARG A 168 -2.69 1.65 2.25
C ARG A 168 -2.04 2.35 1.04
N ALA A 169 -0.96 3.09 1.26
CA ALA A 169 -0.21 3.72 0.19
C ALA A 169 0.42 2.69 -0.76
N LEU A 170 1.03 1.61 -0.25
CA LEU A 170 1.56 0.53 -1.08
C LEU A 170 0.45 -0.17 -1.87
N LEU A 171 -0.67 -0.51 -1.24
CA LEU A 171 -1.80 -1.14 -1.90
C LEU A 171 -2.33 -0.26 -3.05
N ASN A 172 -2.57 1.02 -2.77
CA ASN A 172 -3.02 1.97 -3.77
C ASN A 172 -2.02 2.06 -4.93
N ALA A 173 -0.72 2.14 -4.63
CA ALA A 173 0.32 2.23 -5.65
C ALA A 173 0.39 0.99 -6.55
N LEU A 174 0.14 -0.21 -6.00
CA LEU A 174 0.06 -1.44 -6.81
C LEU A 174 -1.21 -1.47 -7.68
N THR A 175 -2.34 -0.98 -7.16
CA THR A 175 -3.61 -0.93 -7.89
C THR A 175 -3.63 0.11 -9.01
N THR A 176 -2.98 1.27 -8.81
CA THR A 176 -2.96 2.37 -9.79
C THR A 176 -1.68 2.42 -10.64
N GLU A 177 -0.72 1.53 -10.39
CA GLU A 177 0.63 1.55 -10.97
C GLU A 177 1.37 2.86 -10.74
N ASP A 178 1.19 3.48 -9.59
CA ASP A 178 2.00 4.62 -9.18
C ASP A 178 3.43 4.16 -8.85
N GLN A 179 4.27 4.11 -9.88
CA GLN A 179 5.67 3.69 -9.79
C GLN A 179 6.49 4.55 -8.82
N GLN A 180 6.15 5.82 -8.66
CA GLN A 180 6.86 6.72 -7.74
C GLN A 180 6.58 6.34 -6.29
N THR A 181 5.32 6.02 -5.98
CA THR A 181 4.96 5.54 -4.64
C THR A 181 5.44 4.10 -4.41
N LEU A 182 5.43 3.23 -5.42
CA LEU A 182 6.00 1.88 -5.31
C LEU A 182 7.47 1.91 -4.88
N ALA A 183 8.28 2.79 -5.47
CA ALA A 183 9.70 2.92 -5.16
C ALA A 183 9.99 3.29 -3.69
N LYS A 184 9.01 3.81 -2.94
CA LYS A 184 9.15 4.12 -1.51
C LYS A 184 9.05 2.90 -0.61
N TYR A 185 8.37 1.84 -1.08
CA TYR A 185 7.97 0.70 -0.25
C TYR A 185 8.49 -0.63 -0.77
N ILE A 186 8.75 -0.77 -2.07
CA ILE A 186 9.34 -1.97 -2.66
C ILE A 186 10.53 -1.57 -3.53
N PRO A 187 11.52 -2.45 -3.74
CA PRO A 187 12.76 -2.12 -4.45
C PRO A 187 12.56 -2.02 -5.97
N PHE A 188 11.65 -1.13 -6.37
CA PHE A 188 11.23 -0.89 -7.74
C PHE A 188 11.86 0.41 -8.24
N ARG A 189 12.28 0.41 -9.51
CA ARG A 189 12.81 1.61 -10.16
C ARG A 189 11.80 2.14 -11.17
N PRO A 190 11.31 3.39 -11.04
CA PRO A 190 10.44 3.98 -12.04
C PRO A 190 11.01 3.88 -13.45
N GLY A 191 10.18 3.45 -14.40
CA GLY A 191 10.56 3.22 -15.79
C GLY A 191 11.29 1.90 -16.06
N SER A 192 11.56 1.08 -15.04
CA SER A 192 12.13 -0.26 -15.17
C SER A 192 11.11 -1.35 -14.82
N LEU A 193 11.43 -2.61 -15.11
CA LEU A 193 10.60 -3.76 -14.76
C LEU A 193 11.33 -4.62 -13.72
N GLY A 194 10.55 -5.21 -12.83
CA GLY A 194 11.02 -6.06 -11.76
C GLY A 194 11.63 -5.30 -10.59
N LEU A 195 12.17 -6.08 -9.65
CA LEU A 195 12.78 -5.58 -8.44
C LEU A 195 14.31 -5.54 -8.56
N HIS A 196 14.95 -4.60 -7.88
CA HIS A 196 16.36 -4.29 -8.04
C HIS A 196 17.11 -4.31 -6.70
N LEU A 197 18.23 -5.04 -6.68
CA LEU A 197 19.08 -5.19 -5.49
C LEU A 197 19.52 -3.84 -4.92
N ALA A 198 19.98 -2.92 -5.77
CA ALA A 198 20.47 -1.61 -5.33
C ALA A 198 19.38 -0.80 -4.61
N GLU A 199 18.14 -0.84 -5.11
CA GLU A 199 16.99 -0.17 -4.49
C GLU A 199 16.65 -0.83 -3.15
N CYS A 200 16.73 -2.16 -3.04
CA CYS A 200 16.46 -2.87 -1.80
C CYS A 200 17.47 -2.53 -0.70
N ILE A 201 18.74 -2.40 -1.06
CA ILE A 201 19.78 -1.93 -0.16
C ILE A 201 19.52 -0.46 0.24
N GLY A 202 19.06 0.37 -0.71
CA GLY A 202 18.64 1.74 -0.41
C GLY A 202 17.49 1.80 0.59
N LEU A 203 16.46 0.96 0.42
CA LEU A 203 15.26 0.92 1.27
C LEU A 203 15.55 0.52 2.71
N LEU A 204 16.57 -0.30 2.95
CA LEU A 204 17.02 -0.66 4.29
C LEU A 204 17.35 0.58 5.15
N LEU A 205 17.77 1.68 4.52
CA LEU A 205 18.04 2.94 5.21
C LEU A 205 16.78 3.67 5.67
N ASN A 206 15.59 3.34 5.14
CA ASN A 206 14.34 3.98 5.58
C ASN A 206 13.98 3.58 7.02
N GLN A 207 14.47 2.44 7.49
CA GLN A 207 14.25 1.95 8.86
C GLN A 207 15.20 2.61 9.88
N LEU A 208 16.19 3.36 9.42
CA LEU A 208 17.15 4.05 10.29
C LEU A 208 16.65 5.43 10.67
N SER A 209 16.80 5.77 11.95
CA SER A 209 16.62 7.11 12.47
C SER A 209 17.67 8.09 11.91
N ASP A 210 17.36 9.38 11.98
CA ASP A 210 18.30 10.45 11.63
C ASP A 210 19.64 10.35 12.38
N VAL A 211 19.58 9.94 13.66
CA VAL A 211 20.77 9.80 14.52
C VAL A 211 21.66 8.68 13.98
N GLU A 212 21.07 7.53 13.62
CA GLU A 212 21.79 6.39 13.03
C GLU A 212 22.40 6.75 11.68
N LYS A 213 21.63 7.37 10.78
CA LYS A 213 22.12 7.81 9.46
C LYS A 213 23.29 8.78 9.59
N CYS A 214 23.15 9.82 10.42
CA CYS A 214 24.21 10.81 10.62
C CYS A 214 25.47 10.18 11.25
N SER A 215 25.29 9.27 12.21
CA SER A 215 26.41 8.54 12.83
C SER A 215 27.14 7.64 11.82
N LEU A 216 26.43 6.98 10.91
CA LEU A 216 27.04 6.19 9.83
C LEU A 216 27.78 7.08 8.83
N LEU A 217 27.20 8.20 8.38
CA LEU A 217 27.87 9.13 7.47
C LEU A 217 29.19 9.65 8.05
N LYS A 218 29.16 10.04 9.34
CA LYS A 218 30.37 10.47 10.06
C LYS A 218 31.40 9.35 10.16
N ARG A 219 30.95 8.12 10.49
CA ARG A 219 31.80 6.92 10.58
C ARG A 219 32.47 6.58 9.24
N PHE A 220 31.74 6.74 8.14
CA PHE A 220 32.19 6.44 6.78
C PHE A 220 32.94 7.59 6.11
N GLY A 221 33.12 8.71 6.81
CA GLY A 221 33.91 9.84 6.31
C GLY A 221 33.26 10.57 5.14
N TYR A 222 31.93 10.67 5.12
CA TYR A 222 31.21 11.45 4.10
C TYR A 222 31.69 12.90 4.12
N SER A 223 32.24 13.37 2.98
CA SER A 223 32.98 14.64 2.91
C SER A 223 32.11 15.89 3.03
N ASN A 224 30.81 15.78 2.73
CA ASN A 224 29.88 16.91 2.67
C ASN A 224 28.91 16.93 3.87
N LEU A 225 29.35 16.42 5.02
CA LEU A 225 28.54 16.40 6.23
C LEU A 225 28.34 17.82 6.78
N SER A 226 27.09 18.24 6.94
CA SER A 226 26.78 19.55 7.53
C SER A 226 27.01 19.58 9.05
N SER A 227 27.23 20.76 9.63
CA SER A 227 27.38 20.92 11.08
C SER A 227 26.15 20.41 11.88
N ALA A 228 24.95 20.51 11.28
CA ALA A 228 23.73 19.97 11.87
C ALA A 228 23.75 18.44 11.94
N GLN A 229 24.21 17.77 10.87
CA GLN A 229 24.35 16.32 10.82
C GLN A 229 25.46 15.83 11.75
N GLU A 230 26.59 16.53 11.79
CA GLU A 230 27.67 16.24 12.75
C GLU A 230 27.18 16.28 14.21
N SER A 231 26.30 17.23 14.53
CA SER A 231 25.71 17.39 15.86
C SER A 231 24.63 16.34 16.18
N LYS A 232 24.00 15.76 15.15
CA LYS A 232 23.05 14.64 15.27
C LYS A 232 23.75 13.27 15.39
N ALA A 233 24.98 13.14 14.90
CA ALA A 233 25.79 11.92 14.96
C ALA A 233 26.26 11.61 16.41
N ARG A 234 25.33 11.11 17.23
CA ARG A 234 25.48 10.97 18.69
C ARG A 234 25.77 9.55 19.17
N LEU A 235 25.71 8.55 18.27
CA LEU A 235 26.03 7.18 18.65
C LEU A 235 27.51 7.03 19.01
N SER A 236 27.78 6.26 20.07
CA SER A 236 29.12 5.80 20.42
C SER A 236 29.70 4.87 19.35
N LYS A 237 31.02 4.65 19.39
CA LYS A 237 31.70 3.75 18.45
C LYS A 237 31.14 2.32 18.54
N GLU A 238 30.84 1.87 19.74
CA GLU A 238 30.26 0.55 20.03
C GLU A 238 28.85 0.44 19.44
N GLN A 239 28.00 1.44 19.62
CA GLN A 239 26.65 1.48 19.04
C GLN A 239 26.67 1.52 17.52
N VAL A 240 27.59 2.28 16.91
CA VAL A 240 27.75 2.29 15.46
C VAL A 240 28.20 0.91 14.95
N SER A 241 29.12 0.24 15.65
CA SER A 241 29.54 -1.11 15.27
C SER A 241 28.37 -2.11 15.34
N GLN A 242 27.55 -2.06 16.39
CA GLN A 242 26.36 -2.89 16.52
C GLN A 242 25.35 -2.62 15.40
N LEU A 243 25.15 -1.35 15.05
CA LEU A 243 24.31 -0.96 13.93
C LEU A 243 24.85 -1.54 12.62
N GLU A 244 26.16 -1.40 12.34
CA GLU A 244 26.77 -1.99 11.14
C GLU A 244 26.54 -3.51 11.07
N ASP A 245 26.63 -4.24 12.19
CA ASP A 245 26.40 -5.69 12.24
C ASP A 245 24.92 -6.07 11.99
N ILE A 246 23.97 -5.24 12.47
CA ILE A 246 22.55 -5.36 12.12
C ILE A 246 22.36 -5.20 10.62
N LEU A 247 22.99 -4.18 10.02
CA LEU A 247 22.90 -3.94 8.57
C LEU A 247 23.55 -5.08 7.78
N GLN A 248 24.66 -5.67 8.24
CA GLN A 248 25.26 -6.85 7.59
C GLN A 248 24.33 -8.07 7.62
N THR A 249 23.60 -8.28 8.72
CA THR A 249 22.59 -9.34 8.81
C THR A 249 21.47 -9.14 7.79
N LYS A 250 20.98 -7.89 7.66
CA LYS A 250 19.96 -7.54 6.66
C LYS A 250 20.48 -7.61 5.22
N MET A 251 21.72 -7.22 4.98
CA MET A 251 22.38 -7.41 3.68
C MET A 251 22.39 -8.88 3.26
N LYS A 252 22.62 -9.80 4.20
CA LYS A 252 22.56 -11.24 3.92
C LYS A 252 21.18 -11.69 3.45
N GLU A 253 20.12 -11.25 4.11
CA GLU A 253 18.73 -11.53 3.71
C GLU A 253 18.46 -11.01 2.28
N ILE A 254 18.82 -9.76 2.02
CA ILE A 254 18.64 -9.11 0.71
C ILE A 254 19.41 -9.85 -0.39
N CYS A 255 20.72 -10.10 -0.20
CA CYS A 255 21.54 -10.77 -1.20
C CYS A 255 21.09 -12.22 -1.45
N SER A 256 20.52 -12.89 -0.44
CA SER A 256 19.94 -14.23 -0.59
C SER A 256 18.67 -14.21 -1.46
N TYR A 257 17.87 -13.15 -1.37
CA TYR A 257 16.69 -12.97 -2.22
C TYR A 257 17.04 -12.54 -3.66
N PHE A 258 18.15 -11.80 -3.85
CA PHE A 258 18.63 -11.36 -5.17
C PHE A 258 19.93 -12.06 -5.61
N PRO A 259 20.00 -13.40 -5.70
CA PRO A 259 21.26 -14.11 -5.92
C PRO A 259 21.92 -13.78 -7.26
N ASP A 260 21.14 -13.59 -8.32
CA ASP A 260 21.67 -13.28 -9.65
C ASP A 260 22.20 -11.86 -9.75
N GLN A 261 21.46 -10.88 -9.21
CA GLN A 261 21.92 -9.49 -9.19
C GLN A 261 23.11 -9.31 -8.26
N TYR A 262 23.17 -10.06 -7.15
CA TYR A 262 24.34 -10.07 -6.27
C TYR A 262 25.58 -10.66 -6.97
N ARG A 263 25.43 -11.76 -7.71
CA ARG A 263 26.52 -12.32 -8.53
C ARG A 263 27.00 -11.33 -9.59
N GLN A 264 26.07 -10.65 -10.24
CA GLN A 264 26.39 -9.62 -11.22
C GLN A 264 27.14 -8.45 -10.59
N LEU A 265 26.64 -7.92 -9.46
CA LEU A 265 27.29 -6.85 -8.71
C LEU A 265 28.73 -7.23 -8.35
N ALA A 266 28.92 -8.42 -7.79
CA ALA A 266 30.24 -8.92 -7.46
C ALA A 266 31.18 -9.03 -8.67
N GLY A 267 30.66 -9.50 -9.81
CA GLY A 267 31.40 -9.55 -11.08
C GLY A 267 31.78 -8.16 -11.59
N ASP A 268 30.84 -7.22 -11.54
CA ASP A 268 31.04 -5.82 -11.92
C ASP A 268 32.15 -5.16 -11.09
N ILE A 269 32.16 -5.35 -9.76
CA ILE A 269 33.19 -4.80 -8.88
C ILE A 269 34.56 -5.42 -9.17
N LYS A 270 34.63 -6.74 -9.39
CA LYS A 270 35.87 -7.41 -9.84
C LYS A 270 36.34 -6.89 -11.21
N GLY A 271 35.40 -6.51 -12.08
CA GLY A 271 35.65 -5.89 -13.38
C GLY A 271 36.04 -4.41 -13.33
N GLY A 272 36.15 -3.81 -12.13
CA GLY A 272 36.58 -2.43 -11.94
C GLY A 272 35.45 -1.39 -11.91
N LYS A 273 34.18 -1.80 -11.93
CA LYS A 273 33.06 -0.88 -11.64
C LYS A 273 33.12 -0.47 -10.18
N THR A 274 32.81 0.78 -9.89
CA THR A 274 32.79 1.27 -8.50
C THR A 274 31.38 1.16 -7.91
N LEU A 275 31.29 1.09 -6.57
CA LEU A 275 30.01 0.99 -5.87
C LEU A 275 29.20 2.29 -5.97
N GLU A 276 29.86 3.45 -6.05
CA GLU A 276 29.22 4.74 -6.28
C GLU A 276 28.42 4.73 -7.59
N ARG A 277 28.98 4.12 -8.64
CA ARG A 277 28.27 3.96 -9.91
C ARG A 277 27.10 2.97 -9.85
N VAL A 278 27.14 2.00 -8.93
CA VAL A 278 26.03 1.07 -8.69
C VAL A 278 24.89 1.78 -7.98
N PHE A 279 25.21 2.62 -6.99
CA PHE A 279 24.21 3.25 -6.12
C PHE A 279 23.72 4.62 -6.60
N MET A 280 24.29 5.23 -7.64
CA MET A 280 23.79 6.47 -8.27
C MET A 280 22.27 6.46 -8.59
N VAL A 281 21.69 5.27 -8.73
CA VAL A 281 20.25 5.05 -8.95
C VAL A 281 19.39 5.40 -7.73
N VAL A 282 19.97 5.44 -6.53
CA VAL A 282 19.31 5.85 -5.29
C VAL A 282 19.07 7.37 -5.26
N ASP A 283 19.84 8.14 -6.03
CA ASP A 283 19.68 9.59 -6.25
C ASP A 283 19.68 10.44 -4.96
N GLU A 284 20.42 9.97 -3.96
CA GLU A 284 20.58 10.64 -2.66
C GLU A 284 22.02 10.42 -2.16
N PRO A 285 22.94 11.40 -2.29
CA PRO A 285 24.37 11.21 -2.05
C PRO A 285 24.74 10.63 -0.68
N GLU A 286 23.99 10.98 0.35
CA GLU A 286 24.16 10.45 1.71
C GLU A 286 23.80 8.95 1.77
N ARG A 287 22.68 8.57 1.17
CA ARG A 287 22.26 7.16 1.10
C ARG A 287 23.20 6.35 0.24
N GLU A 288 23.65 6.90 -0.88
CA GLU A 288 24.65 6.29 -1.76
C GLU A 288 25.94 5.98 -1.02
N CYS A 289 26.42 6.92 -0.19
CA CYS A 289 27.61 6.74 0.63
C CYS A 289 27.44 5.57 1.61
N ILE A 290 26.32 5.52 2.35
CA ILE A 290 26.04 4.43 3.29
C ILE A 290 25.92 3.10 2.55
N CYS A 291 25.12 3.04 1.48
CA CYS A 291 24.90 1.84 0.66
C CYS A 291 26.22 1.27 0.12
N SER A 292 27.10 2.15 -0.38
CA SER A 292 28.42 1.75 -0.88
C SER A 292 29.29 1.14 0.22
N HIS A 293 29.31 1.72 1.42
CA HIS A 293 30.11 1.21 2.53
C HIS A 293 29.60 -0.14 3.05
N ILE A 294 28.29 -0.26 3.31
CA ILE A 294 27.72 -1.52 3.82
C ILE A 294 27.89 -2.65 2.81
N THR A 295 27.76 -2.35 1.51
CA THR A 295 27.96 -3.33 0.44
C THR A 295 29.42 -3.71 0.28
N SER A 296 30.34 -2.74 0.37
CA SER A 296 31.78 -2.99 0.32
C SER A 296 32.22 -3.92 1.45
N ARG A 297 31.73 -3.67 2.68
CA ARG A 297 31.98 -4.53 3.84
C ARG A 297 31.42 -5.93 3.60
N TYR A 298 30.15 -6.03 3.18
CA TYR A 298 29.50 -7.32 2.92
C TYR A 298 30.25 -8.16 1.88
N LEU A 299 30.68 -7.55 0.77
CA LEU A 299 31.45 -8.21 -0.29
C LEU A 299 32.84 -8.69 0.18
N LYS A 300 33.50 -7.95 1.08
CA LYS A 300 34.79 -8.33 1.66
C LYS A 300 34.66 -9.52 2.61
N GLU A 301 33.60 -9.54 3.42
CA GLU A 301 33.33 -10.59 4.41
C GLU A 301 32.78 -11.87 3.77
N ASN A 302 32.00 -11.75 2.70
CA ASN A 302 31.31 -12.86 2.05
C ASN A 302 31.84 -13.08 0.63
N ALA A 303 33.14 -13.40 0.52
CA ALA A 303 33.77 -13.68 -0.77
C ALA A 303 32.84 -14.49 -1.69
N VAL A 304 32.73 -14.07 -2.95
CA VAL A 304 31.72 -14.54 -3.94
C VAL A 304 32.03 -15.96 -4.43
N THR A 305 32.64 -16.78 -3.58
CA THR A 305 33.12 -18.14 -3.87
C THR A 305 32.01 -19.18 -3.77
N ASP A 306 30.87 -18.88 -3.15
CA ASP A 306 29.81 -19.86 -2.85
C ASP A 306 28.46 -19.63 -3.55
N LEU A 307 28.36 -18.74 -4.52
CA LEU A 307 27.10 -18.62 -5.26
C LEU A 307 26.94 -19.80 -6.22
N PRO A 308 25.87 -20.62 -6.11
CA PRO A 308 25.63 -21.71 -7.05
C PRO A 308 25.65 -21.16 -8.46
N THR A 309 26.40 -21.80 -9.36
CA THR A 309 26.43 -21.41 -10.77
C THR A 309 25.00 -21.52 -11.30
N PRO A 310 24.46 -20.54 -12.03
CA PRO A 310 23.14 -20.68 -12.62
C PRO A 310 23.14 -21.98 -13.44
N GLU A 311 22.14 -22.84 -13.21
CA GLU A 311 21.93 -24.00 -14.07
C GLU A 311 21.85 -23.47 -15.50
N VAL A 312 22.87 -23.79 -16.30
CA VAL A 312 22.81 -23.61 -17.74
C VAL A 312 21.65 -24.50 -18.17
N LYS A 313 20.46 -23.90 -18.36
CA LYS A 313 19.36 -24.54 -19.06
C LYS A 313 19.94 -24.94 -20.41
N ARG A 314 20.34 -26.21 -20.52
CA ARG A 314 20.83 -26.81 -21.77
C ARG A 314 19.78 -26.46 -22.79
N GLY A 315 20.17 -25.67 -23.79
CA GLY A 315 19.30 -25.25 -24.87
C GLY A 315 18.51 -26.47 -25.34
N GLY A 316 17.19 -26.38 -25.19
CA GLY A 316 16.29 -27.46 -25.55
C GLY A 316 16.58 -27.91 -26.98
N PHE A 317 16.38 -29.19 -27.25
CA PHE A 317 16.62 -29.88 -28.52
C PHE A 317 16.19 -29.09 -29.78
N PHE A 318 15.23 -28.17 -29.65
CA PHE A 318 14.75 -27.25 -30.68
C PHE A 318 15.74 -26.14 -31.11
N SER A 319 16.71 -25.72 -30.30
CA SER A 319 17.71 -24.72 -30.73
C SER A 319 18.73 -25.29 -31.72
N ARG A 320 18.87 -26.62 -31.80
CA ARG A 320 19.71 -27.32 -32.78
C ARG A 320 19.02 -27.53 -34.14
N ILE A 321 17.69 -27.46 -34.21
CA ILE A 321 16.94 -27.75 -35.43
C ILE A 321 16.64 -26.47 -36.24
N PHE A 322 16.56 -25.29 -35.59
CA PHE A 322 16.18 -24.04 -36.27
C PHE A 322 17.31 -23.00 -36.37
N GLY A 323 18.53 -23.33 -35.93
CA GLY A 323 19.69 -22.44 -36.00
C GLY A 323 20.54 -22.60 -37.27
N ARG A 324 19.94 -22.52 -38.46
CA ARG A 324 20.67 -22.28 -39.71
C ARG A 324 19.73 -21.82 -40.83
N LYS A 325 19.68 -20.50 -41.03
CA LYS A 325 19.68 -19.82 -42.32
C LYS A 325 20.31 -18.45 -42.14
#